data_AF-A0A6S6SPQ2-F1
#
_entry.id   AF-A0A6S6SPQ2-F1
#
_cell.length_a   1.000
_cell.length_b   1.000
_cell.length_c   1.000
_cell.angle_alpha   90.00
_cell.angle_beta   90.00
_cell.angle_gamma   90.00
#
_symmetry.space_group_name_H-M   'P 1'
#
loop_
_entity.id
_entity.type
_entity.pdbx_description
1 polymer ?
#
loop_
_entity_poly.entity_id
_entity_poly.type
_entity_poly.pdbx_seq_one_letter_code
_entity_poly.pdbx_strand_id
1 'polypeptide(L)'
;MFFNLHHNAIIGYKLLSNADLGISSGNTTHIGLLSNSLNFISKYHQETSSQLIYNETVIEVIAFLDYIENPDGSFRSPKIRSASTAELIQYPTKTSVVRKIREIVSTESPTQWFLLWFALDNEELVFLLIRKNSSDYHEITDIIGQFKRNDTIQKDNLSFTKTLNFLNTKVNQLNFSYIQELELLVQANKENITSRKYPRRYDIDKAQKLFQEIGKKGEELVNIYLEKEKYNNQIKNFNWVNKNNESGFPFDFEITDNNGSIIYSDAKSTSYKFEQKMVFSSQELKFIQQNNNYLIHRVFNLNERPKLRICRNIETVSHDFVKNLNNFNQNIKRGGLTLNSTKVSIPPTHNLLRFNNEITL
;
A
#
# COMPACT_ATOMS: atom_id res chain seq x y z
N MET A 1 -3.20 10.08 -1.46
CA MET A 1 -2.06 9.44 -0.77
C MET A 1 -2.61 8.34 0.14
N PHE A 2 -1.94 7.19 0.22
CA PHE A 2 -2.38 6.07 1.05
C PHE A 2 -1.90 6.23 2.50
N PHE A 3 -0.62 6.49 2.72
CA PHE A 3 -0.10 6.79 4.05
C PHE A 3 -0.19 8.29 4.34
N ASN A 4 -0.63 8.64 5.53
CA ASN A 4 -0.59 10.02 6.02
C ASN A 4 0.05 10.02 7.41
N LEU A 5 0.75 11.09 7.78
CA LEU A 5 1.13 11.30 9.16
C LEU A 5 -0.09 11.24 10.09
N HIS A 6 0.12 10.72 11.29
CA HIS A 6 -0.88 10.70 12.33
C HIS A 6 -1.36 12.12 12.64
N HIS A 7 -2.66 12.31 12.84
CA HIS A 7 -3.24 13.63 13.07
C HIS A 7 -2.68 14.31 14.33
N ASN A 8 -2.19 13.55 15.31
CA ASN A 8 -1.49 14.06 16.50
C ASN A 8 0.04 13.85 16.45
N ALA A 9 0.61 13.49 15.29
CA ALA A 9 2.06 13.30 15.17
C ALA A 9 2.80 14.61 15.43
N ILE A 10 3.86 14.51 16.22
CA ILE A 10 4.93 15.50 16.30
C ILE A 10 6.12 14.89 15.58
N ILE A 11 6.71 15.65 14.64
CA ILE A 11 7.91 15.19 13.92
C ILE A 11 9.10 15.55 14.79
N GLY A 12 9.75 14.55 15.37
CA GLY A 12 10.97 14.75 16.15
C GLY A 12 12.21 14.55 15.29
N TYR A 13 13.29 15.28 15.56
CA TYR A 13 14.59 14.98 14.99
C TYR A 13 15.73 15.19 15.99
N LYS A 14 16.85 14.50 15.76
CA LYS A 14 18.03 14.53 16.62
C LYS A 14 19.31 14.26 15.81
N LEU A 15 20.37 15.02 16.09
CA LEU A 15 21.75 14.67 15.74
C LEU A 15 22.21 13.51 16.63
N LEU A 16 22.51 12.37 16.01
CA LEU A 16 22.96 11.16 16.69
C LEU A 16 24.38 11.33 17.23
N SER A 17 24.56 11.01 18.51
CA SER A 17 25.86 11.00 19.17
C SER A 17 26.62 9.70 18.91
N ASN A 18 27.92 9.67 19.19
CA ASN A 18 28.72 8.44 19.10
C ASN A 18 28.15 7.29 19.96
N ALA A 19 27.48 7.61 21.08
CA ALA A 19 26.81 6.61 21.91
C ALA A 19 25.52 6.05 21.26
N ASP A 20 24.71 6.92 20.64
CA ASP A 20 23.54 6.48 19.86
C ASP A 20 23.99 5.52 18.73
N LEU A 21 25.08 5.88 18.05
CA LEU A 21 25.69 5.14 16.94
C LEU A 21 26.49 3.89 17.36
N GLY A 22 26.67 3.63 18.66
CA GLY A 22 27.44 2.47 19.14
C GLY A 22 28.95 2.54 18.86
N ILE A 23 29.48 3.74 18.61
CA ILE A 23 30.91 3.99 18.34
C ILE A 23 31.68 4.23 19.65
N SER A 24 31.03 4.76 20.68
CA SER A 24 31.65 4.96 21.99
C SER A 24 31.83 3.65 22.77
N SER A 25 32.82 3.60 23.67
CA SER A 25 33.08 2.47 24.57
C SER A 25 31.98 2.18 25.62
N GLY A 26 30.93 2.99 25.69
CA GLY A 26 29.81 2.79 26.62
C GLY A 26 28.78 1.77 26.13
N ASN A 27 28.15 1.05 27.07
CA ASN A 27 27.12 0.04 26.83
C ASN A 27 25.73 0.64 26.48
N THR A 28 25.68 1.75 25.75
CA THR A 28 24.38 2.38 25.42
C THR A 28 23.60 1.45 24.48
N THR A 29 22.48 0.93 24.95
CA THR A 29 21.61 -0.02 24.22
C THR A 29 20.39 0.64 23.58
N HIS A 30 20.30 1.97 23.59
CA HIS A 30 19.11 2.70 23.14
C HIS A 30 19.44 4.04 22.50
N ILE A 31 18.49 4.57 21.75
CA ILE A 31 18.48 5.96 21.28
C ILE A 31 17.33 6.67 22.00
N GLY A 32 17.66 7.67 22.80
CA GLY A 32 16.67 8.54 23.44
C GLY A 32 16.02 9.46 22.42
N LEU A 33 14.70 9.48 22.42
CA LEU A 33 13.85 10.37 21.62
C LEU A 33 13.41 11.58 22.45
N LEU A 34 12.70 12.53 21.83
CA LEU A 34 12.25 13.75 22.49
C LEU A 34 10.96 13.52 23.27
N SER A 35 10.85 14.16 24.44
CA SER A 35 9.63 14.20 25.23
C SER A 35 8.46 14.68 24.38
N ASN A 36 7.29 14.10 24.60
CA ASN A 36 6.03 14.39 23.89
C ASN A 36 5.95 13.93 22.44
N SER A 37 7.05 13.54 21.79
CA SER A 37 7.04 13.19 20.37
C SER A 37 6.18 11.96 20.02
N LEU A 38 5.86 11.12 21.02
CA LEU A 38 5.09 9.89 20.87
C LEU A 38 3.88 9.78 21.84
N ASN A 39 3.38 10.89 22.38
CA ASN A 39 2.29 10.89 23.36
C ASN A 39 0.96 10.30 22.86
N PHE A 40 0.80 10.14 21.54
CA PHE A 40 -0.36 9.49 20.93
C PHE A 40 -0.28 7.96 21.00
N ILE A 41 0.86 7.38 21.38
CA ILE A 41 1.01 5.94 21.55
C ILE A 41 0.41 5.54 22.90
N SER A 42 -0.61 4.70 22.85
CA SER A 42 -1.41 4.28 24.01
C SER A 42 -0.67 3.43 25.04
N LYS A 43 0.50 2.88 24.72
CA LYS A 43 1.29 1.99 25.60
C LYS A 43 2.72 2.46 25.76
N TYR A 44 3.14 2.62 27.02
CA TYR A 44 4.50 3.04 27.41
C TYR A 44 5.57 1.96 27.19
N HIS A 45 5.20 0.70 26.98
CA HIS A 45 6.12 -0.35 26.55
C HIS A 45 5.49 -1.09 25.39
N GLN A 46 6.13 -1.00 24.22
CA GLN A 46 5.57 -1.57 23.01
C GLN A 46 6.66 -2.04 22.05
N GLU A 47 6.48 -3.25 21.56
CA GLU A 47 7.15 -3.73 20.37
C GLU A 47 6.23 -3.44 19.19
N THR A 48 6.68 -2.60 18.26
CA THR A 48 5.86 -2.22 17.11
C THR A 48 6.65 -2.35 15.81
N SER A 49 6.05 -3.03 14.82
CA SER A 49 6.62 -3.09 13.48
C SER A 49 6.75 -1.66 12.95
N SER A 50 7.91 -1.31 12.41
CA SER A 50 8.25 0.06 12.05
C SER A 50 9.03 0.09 10.74
N GLN A 51 9.17 1.27 10.18
CA GLN A 51 9.96 1.50 8.97
C GLN A 51 11.21 2.31 9.32
N LEU A 52 12.36 1.85 8.85
CA LEU A 52 13.57 2.66 8.75
C LEU A 52 13.79 3.01 7.28
N ILE A 53 13.76 4.30 6.96
CA ILE A 53 14.07 4.82 5.63
C ILE A 53 15.52 5.28 5.64
N TYR A 54 16.30 4.77 4.69
CA TYR A 54 17.66 5.19 4.41
C TYR A 54 17.96 5.02 2.92
N ASN A 55 18.52 6.05 2.29
CA ASN A 55 18.97 6.03 0.89
C ASN A 55 17.90 5.49 -0.08
N GLU A 56 16.72 6.12 -0.09
CA GLU A 56 15.55 5.73 -0.89
C GLU A 56 15.09 4.28 -0.72
N THR A 57 15.41 3.65 0.41
CA THR A 57 15.00 2.28 0.73
C THR A 57 14.21 2.25 2.03
N VAL A 58 13.09 1.51 2.04
CA VAL A 58 12.34 1.18 3.26
C VAL A 58 12.83 -0.15 3.79
N ILE A 59 13.28 -0.17 5.04
CA ILE A 59 13.73 -1.35 5.76
C ILE A 59 12.73 -1.63 6.88
N GLU A 60 12.10 -2.81 6.84
CA GLU A 60 11.22 -3.25 7.92
C GLU A 60 12.04 -3.61 9.17
N VAL A 61 11.67 -2.98 10.28
CA VAL A 61 12.35 -3.12 11.57
C VAL A 61 11.33 -3.21 12.70
N ILE A 62 11.77 -3.56 13.90
CA ILE A 62 10.96 -3.47 15.11
C ILE A 62 11.45 -2.28 15.95
N ALA A 63 10.54 -1.39 16.32
CA ALA A 63 10.80 -0.41 17.35
C ALA A 63 10.45 -1.03 18.71
N PHE A 64 11.48 -1.26 19.52
CA PHE A 64 11.35 -1.65 20.92
C PHE A 64 11.27 -0.37 21.75
N LEU A 65 10.06 0.13 21.93
CA LEU A 65 9.77 1.39 22.58
C LEU A 65 9.63 1.20 24.09
N ASP A 66 10.39 2.00 24.83
CA ASP A 66 10.25 2.20 26.26
C ASP A 66 10.12 3.68 26.57
N TYR A 67 9.67 3.98 27.78
CA TYR A 67 9.79 5.30 28.36
C TYR A 67 10.77 5.27 29.53
N ILE A 68 11.45 6.39 29.75
CA ILE A 68 12.36 6.54 30.88
C ILE A 68 11.52 6.84 32.12
N GLU A 69 11.44 5.90 33.05
CA GLU A 69 10.75 6.10 34.33
C GLU A 69 11.59 6.98 35.26
N ASN A 70 10.92 7.93 35.91
CA ASN A 70 11.46 8.76 36.97
C ASN A 70 11.49 8.00 38.30
N PRO A 71 12.31 8.44 39.26
CA PRO A 71 12.25 7.94 40.63
C PRO A 71 10.87 8.06 41.30
N ASP A 72 10.02 9.00 40.83
CA ASP A 72 8.65 9.20 41.32
C ASP A 72 7.59 8.35 40.58
N GLY A 73 8.02 7.46 39.68
CA GLY A 73 7.14 6.59 38.88
C GLY A 73 6.52 7.26 37.65
N SER A 74 6.78 8.55 37.40
CA SER A 74 6.33 9.21 36.17
C SER A 74 7.24 8.89 34.98
N PHE A 75 6.70 8.83 33.77
CA PHE A 75 7.49 8.54 32.57
C PHE A 75 7.94 9.84 31.86
N ARG A 76 9.24 9.96 31.55
CA ARG A 76 9.83 11.03 30.73
C ARG A 76 9.84 10.67 29.24
N SER A 77 10.93 11.00 28.56
CA SER A 77 11.12 10.85 27.13
C SER A 77 11.11 9.38 26.70
N PRO A 78 10.51 9.09 25.52
CA PRO A 78 10.60 7.78 24.93
C PRO A 78 12.03 7.43 24.50
N LYS A 79 12.34 6.15 24.41
CA LYS A 79 13.57 5.61 23.86
C LYS A 79 13.27 4.37 23.01
N ILE A 80 14.02 4.20 21.94
CA ILE A 80 14.04 2.94 21.18
C ILE A 80 15.27 2.13 21.57
N ARG A 81 15.11 0.83 21.80
CA ARG A 81 16.19 -0.08 22.22
C ARG A 81 16.73 -0.92 21.06
N SER A 82 17.95 -1.42 21.24
CA SER A 82 18.59 -2.42 20.37
C SER A 82 17.96 -3.81 20.49
N ALA A 83 17.14 -4.05 21.53
CA ALA A 83 16.66 -5.36 21.95
C ALA A 83 17.77 -6.34 22.33
N SER A 84 17.44 -7.27 23.20
CA SER A 84 18.23 -8.46 23.51
C SER A 84 18.12 -9.50 22.39
N THR A 85 19.02 -10.49 22.40
CA THR A 85 18.92 -11.63 21.46
C THR A 85 17.64 -12.42 21.68
N ALA A 86 17.18 -12.57 22.93
CA ALA A 86 15.95 -13.29 23.26
C ALA A 86 14.70 -12.60 22.68
N GLU A 87 14.61 -11.27 22.78
CA GLU A 87 13.54 -10.48 22.17
C GLU A 87 13.51 -10.65 20.64
N LEU A 88 14.67 -10.68 19.99
CA LEU A 88 14.74 -10.79 18.52
C LEU A 88 14.44 -12.17 17.96
N ILE A 89 14.52 -13.24 18.76
CA ILE A 89 14.14 -14.60 18.32
C ILE A 89 12.68 -14.64 17.85
N GLN A 90 11.82 -13.79 18.42
CA GLN A 90 10.41 -13.67 18.02
C GLN A 90 10.24 -13.06 16.62
N TYR A 91 11.28 -12.43 16.07
CA TYR A 91 11.27 -11.71 14.81
C TYR A 91 12.38 -12.22 13.87
N PRO A 92 12.31 -13.46 13.36
CA PRO A 92 13.42 -14.12 12.67
C PRO A 92 13.89 -13.41 11.39
N THR A 93 13.07 -12.54 10.82
CA THR A 93 13.37 -11.80 9.58
C THR A 93 13.54 -10.30 9.80
N LYS A 94 13.51 -9.82 11.05
CA LYS A 94 13.61 -8.39 11.38
C LYS A 94 14.64 -8.17 12.48
N THR A 95 15.15 -6.94 12.53
CA THR A 95 16.02 -6.48 13.63
C THR A 95 15.43 -5.22 14.25
N SER A 96 16.01 -4.75 15.35
CA SER A 96 15.58 -3.50 15.95
C SER A 96 16.04 -2.30 15.13
N VAL A 97 15.28 -1.20 15.18
CA VAL A 97 15.64 0.07 14.54
C VAL A 97 17.07 0.49 14.91
N VAL A 98 17.42 0.41 16.19
CA VAL A 98 18.75 0.81 16.69
C VAL A 98 19.86 -0.08 16.13
N ARG A 99 19.69 -1.41 16.13
CA ARG A 99 20.70 -2.31 15.54
C ARG A 99 20.88 -2.02 14.06
N LYS A 100 19.80 -1.80 13.31
CA LYS A 100 19.89 -1.52 11.88
C LYS A 100 20.58 -0.19 11.57
N ILE A 101 20.29 0.87 12.34
CA ILE A 101 21.00 2.16 12.22
C ILE A 101 22.50 1.95 12.42
N ARG A 102 22.91 1.24 13.47
CA ARG A 102 24.33 0.98 13.77
C ARG A 102 25.02 0.16 12.68
N GLU A 103 24.34 -0.86 12.16
CA GLU A 103 24.81 -1.65 11.03
C GLU A 103 25.10 -0.77 9.81
N ILE A 104 24.13 0.05 9.39
CA ILE A 104 24.29 0.99 8.27
C ILE A 104 25.49 1.91 8.50
N VAL A 105 25.52 2.59 9.65
CA VAL A 105 26.57 3.57 9.96
C VAL A 105 27.96 2.95 10.02
N SER A 106 28.07 1.69 10.48
CA SER A 106 29.36 0.97 10.54
C SER A 106 29.97 0.67 9.17
N THR A 107 29.15 0.66 8.11
CA THR A 107 29.58 0.39 6.73
C THR A 107 29.86 1.66 5.92
N GLU A 108 29.55 2.82 6.47
CA GLU A 108 29.61 4.11 5.79
C GLU A 108 30.82 4.94 6.24
N SER A 109 31.23 5.90 5.40
CA SER A 109 32.31 6.82 5.77
C SER A 109 31.90 7.71 6.96
N PRO A 110 32.79 7.98 7.93
CA PRO A 110 32.49 8.79 9.11
C PRO A 110 31.89 10.16 8.75
N THR A 111 30.77 10.49 9.37
CA THR A 111 30.05 11.76 9.17
C THR A 111 29.06 11.99 10.31
N GLN A 112 28.36 13.13 10.27
CA GLN A 112 27.24 13.40 11.15
C GLN A 112 25.96 12.74 10.63
N TRP A 113 25.21 12.14 11.56
CA TRP A 113 23.98 11.42 11.28
C TRP A 113 22.82 12.04 12.05
N PHE A 114 21.69 12.21 11.40
CA PHE A 114 20.47 12.69 12.01
C PHE A 114 19.41 11.58 11.94
N LEU A 115 18.59 11.51 12.98
CA LEU A 115 17.42 10.65 13.01
C LEU A 115 16.20 11.56 13.10
N LEU A 116 15.30 11.44 12.13
CA LEU A 116 13.98 12.05 12.17
C LEU A 116 12.95 10.93 12.39
N TRP A 117 11.91 11.17 13.18
CA TRP A 117 10.87 10.18 13.43
C TRP A 117 9.49 10.83 13.53
N PHE A 118 8.48 10.04 13.17
CA PHE A 118 7.07 10.38 13.24
C PHE A 118 6.23 9.10 13.21
N ALA A 119 4.91 9.24 13.38
CA ALA A 119 3.97 8.15 13.16
C ALA A 119 3.04 8.44 11.99
N LEU A 120 2.61 7.36 11.34
CA LEU A 120 1.53 7.36 10.38
C LEU A 120 0.16 7.22 11.07
N ASP A 121 -0.91 7.50 10.35
CA ASP A 121 -2.30 7.41 10.83
C ASP A 121 -2.71 6.01 11.28
N ASN A 122 -1.99 4.98 10.81
CA ASN A 122 -2.10 3.59 11.26
C ASN A 122 -1.24 3.27 12.51
N GLU A 123 -0.72 4.30 13.19
CA GLU A 123 0.22 4.22 14.32
C GLU A 123 1.54 3.51 14.02
N GLU A 124 1.93 3.39 12.74
CA GLU A 124 3.26 2.88 12.37
C GLU A 124 4.32 3.95 12.58
N LEU A 125 5.37 3.60 13.32
CA LEU A 125 6.53 4.47 13.47
C LEU A 125 7.40 4.41 12.23
N VAL A 126 7.78 5.59 11.76
CA VAL A 126 8.70 5.77 10.65
C VAL A 126 9.90 6.55 11.16
N PHE A 127 11.08 6.03 10.86
CA PHE A 127 12.36 6.61 11.18
C PHE A 127 13.07 6.93 9.86
N LEU A 128 13.54 8.16 9.68
CA LEU A 128 14.37 8.56 8.56
C LEU A 128 15.79 8.79 9.08
N LEU A 129 16.72 7.92 8.67
CA LEU A 129 18.14 8.06 8.97
C LEU A 129 18.79 8.92 7.87
N ILE A 130 19.30 10.07 8.28
CA ILE A 130 19.75 11.12 7.35
C ILE A 130 21.26 11.29 7.55
N ARG A 131 22.00 11.10 6.47
CA ARG A 131 23.43 11.38 6.41
C ARG A 131 23.62 12.88 6.14
N LYS A 132 24.55 13.55 6.82
CA LYS A 132 24.88 14.95 6.50
C LYS A 132 25.25 15.09 5.01
N ASN A 133 24.70 16.12 4.36
CA ASN A 133 24.86 16.41 2.94
C ASN A 133 24.24 15.38 1.97
N SER A 134 23.33 14.50 2.42
CA SER A 134 22.50 13.71 1.50
C SER A 134 21.39 14.56 0.86
N SER A 135 20.68 14.03 -0.14
CA SER A 135 19.47 14.67 -0.70
C SER A 135 18.46 15.00 0.40
N ASP A 136 18.14 14.01 1.24
CA ASP A 136 17.23 14.18 2.39
C ASP A 136 17.69 15.28 3.36
N TYR A 137 18.99 15.39 3.59
CA TYR A 137 19.53 16.44 4.43
C TYR A 137 19.23 17.81 3.82
N HIS A 138 19.54 18.00 2.54
CA HIS A 138 19.31 19.26 1.85
C HIS A 138 17.82 19.62 1.77
N GLU A 139 16.98 18.69 1.33
CA GLU A 139 15.53 18.89 1.21
C GLU A 139 14.87 19.27 2.53
N ILE A 140 15.26 18.62 3.64
CA ILE A 140 14.72 18.98 4.95
C ILE A 140 15.27 20.33 5.40
N THR A 141 16.56 20.61 5.22
CA THR A 141 17.14 21.89 5.63
C THR A 141 16.58 23.09 4.86
N ASP A 142 16.17 22.89 3.61
CA ASP A 142 15.49 23.92 2.82
C ASP A 142 14.10 24.25 3.39
N ILE A 143 13.48 23.29 4.08
CA ILE A 143 12.16 23.45 4.70
C ILE A 143 12.26 24.04 6.11
N ILE A 144 13.15 23.53 6.95
CA ILE A 144 13.19 23.84 8.39
C ILE A 144 14.38 24.71 8.81
N GLY A 145 15.29 25.03 7.88
CA GLY A 145 16.60 25.60 8.18
C GLY A 145 17.61 24.55 8.63
N GLN A 146 18.75 24.99 9.17
CA GLN A 146 19.79 24.07 9.62
C GLN A 146 19.30 23.16 10.76
N PHE A 147 19.65 21.89 10.70
CA PHE A 147 19.39 20.94 11.78
C PHE A 147 20.03 21.42 13.09
N LYS A 148 19.19 21.63 14.11
CA LYS A 148 19.65 21.74 15.50
C LYS A 148 20.07 20.38 16.03
N ARG A 149 20.71 20.36 17.22
CA ARG A 149 21.10 19.11 17.89
C ARG A 149 19.91 18.19 18.15
N ASN A 150 18.75 18.74 18.52
CA ASN A 150 17.50 18.03 18.73
C ASN A 150 16.36 19.05 18.76
N ASP A 151 15.25 18.77 18.07
CA ASP A 151 14.06 19.63 18.08
C ASP A 151 12.82 18.88 17.58
N THR A 152 11.67 19.52 17.69
CA THR A 152 10.39 19.05 17.15
C THR A 152 9.81 20.04 16.15
N ILE A 153 9.18 19.51 15.10
CA ILE A 153 8.39 20.30 14.15
C ILE A 153 6.92 20.06 14.51
N GLN A 154 6.31 21.05 15.16
CA GLN A 154 4.92 21.05 15.60
C GLN A 154 4.01 21.79 14.61
N LYS A 155 2.69 21.56 14.71
CA LYS A 155 1.68 22.06 13.75
C LYS A 155 1.64 23.58 13.58
N ASP A 156 2.01 24.31 14.61
CA ASP A 156 2.07 25.77 14.66
C ASP A 156 3.32 26.35 13.97
N ASN A 157 4.32 25.53 13.65
CA ASN A 157 5.47 25.98 12.87
C ASN A 157 5.10 26.23 11.41
N LEU A 158 5.58 27.35 10.85
CA LEU A 158 5.41 27.70 9.44
C LEU A 158 5.94 26.63 8.47
N SER A 159 6.93 25.84 8.90
CA SER A 159 7.53 24.76 8.13
C SER A 159 6.74 23.45 8.17
N PHE A 160 5.80 23.28 9.12
CA PHE A 160 5.14 22.00 9.37
C PHE A 160 4.43 21.43 8.15
N THR A 161 3.61 22.23 7.46
CA THR A 161 2.87 21.77 6.27
C THR A 161 3.81 21.34 5.15
N LYS A 162 4.93 22.03 4.98
CA LYS A 162 5.94 21.66 3.97
C LYS A 162 6.64 20.36 4.35
N THR A 163 7.05 20.21 5.62
CA THR A 163 7.65 18.96 6.11
C THR A 163 6.66 17.79 6.01
N LEU A 164 5.40 18.00 6.38
CA LEU A 164 4.32 17.03 6.28
C LEU A 164 4.17 16.54 4.83
N ASN A 165 4.10 17.46 3.87
CA ASN A 165 3.99 17.12 2.45
C ASN A 165 5.20 16.34 1.94
N PHE A 166 6.41 16.75 2.32
CA PHE A 166 7.64 16.03 2.01
C PHE A 166 7.61 14.59 2.55
N LEU A 167 7.34 14.42 3.84
CA LEU A 167 7.32 13.10 4.49
C LEU A 167 6.21 12.19 3.94
N ASN A 168 4.99 12.72 3.76
CA ASN A 168 3.90 11.94 3.17
C ASN A 168 4.26 11.50 1.74
N THR A 169 4.80 12.41 0.92
CA THR A 169 5.22 12.09 -0.45
C THR A 169 6.28 10.99 -0.44
N LYS A 170 7.33 11.15 0.36
CA LYS A 170 8.45 10.20 0.47
C LYS A 170 7.97 8.81 0.93
N VAL A 171 7.16 8.73 2.00
CA VAL A 171 6.63 7.45 2.50
C VAL A 171 5.76 6.76 1.45
N ASN A 172 4.88 7.49 0.75
CA ASN A 172 4.02 6.89 -0.27
C ASN A 172 4.79 6.41 -1.50
N GLN A 173 5.78 7.19 -1.95
CA GLN A 173 6.62 6.82 -3.09
C GLN A 173 7.42 5.56 -2.78
N LEU A 174 8.07 5.50 -1.62
CA LEU A 174 8.91 4.36 -1.25
C LEU A 174 8.10 3.09 -0.91
N ASN A 175 6.85 3.25 -0.48
CA ASN A 175 5.95 2.11 -0.24
C ASN A 175 5.02 1.80 -1.42
N PHE A 176 5.24 2.40 -2.60
CA PHE A 176 4.33 2.25 -3.73
C PHE A 176 4.04 0.78 -4.08
N SER A 177 5.07 -0.06 -4.17
CA SER A 177 4.92 -1.49 -4.46
C SER A 177 4.06 -2.21 -3.42
N TYR A 178 4.24 -1.90 -2.13
CA TYR A 178 3.42 -2.49 -1.05
C TYR A 178 1.94 -2.06 -1.20
N ILE A 179 1.67 -0.81 -1.56
CA ILE A 179 0.29 -0.33 -1.76
C ILE A 179 -0.35 -1.03 -2.99
N GLN A 180 0.42 -1.33 -4.05
CA GLN A 180 -0.05 -2.15 -5.17
C GLN A 180 -0.34 -3.60 -4.76
N GLU A 181 0.47 -4.18 -3.89
CA GLU A 181 0.24 -5.52 -3.33
C GLU A 181 -1.02 -5.55 -2.46
N LEU A 182 -1.29 -4.50 -1.68
CA LEU A 182 -2.50 -4.37 -0.88
C LEU A 182 -3.77 -4.38 -1.75
N GLU A 183 -3.77 -3.74 -2.92
CA GLU A 183 -4.88 -3.81 -3.87
C GLU A 183 -5.21 -5.26 -4.25
N LEU A 184 -4.18 -6.03 -4.61
CA LEU A 184 -4.33 -7.43 -4.98
C LEU A 184 -4.74 -8.28 -3.78
N LEU A 185 -4.19 -8.01 -2.58
CA LEU A 185 -4.52 -8.72 -1.35
C LEU A 185 -6.01 -8.58 -1.00
N VAL A 186 -6.54 -7.34 -1.01
CA VAL A 186 -7.94 -7.12 -0.64
C VAL A 186 -8.92 -7.63 -1.69
N GLN A 187 -8.53 -7.60 -2.98
CA GLN A 187 -9.38 -8.13 -4.05
C GLN A 187 -9.35 -9.66 -4.06
N ALA A 188 -8.20 -10.29 -3.80
CA ALA A 188 -8.05 -11.75 -3.84
C ALA A 188 -8.39 -12.46 -2.52
N ASN A 189 -8.49 -11.74 -1.40
CA ASN A 189 -8.63 -12.28 -0.04
C ASN A 189 -7.53 -13.32 0.30
N LYS A 190 -6.26 -13.02 -0.01
CA LYS A 190 -5.13 -13.94 0.23
C LYS A 190 -4.05 -13.32 1.13
N GLU A 191 -3.65 -14.06 2.16
CA GLU A 191 -2.69 -13.63 3.19
C GLU A 191 -1.23 -13.53 2.70
N ASN A 192 -0.88 -14.14 1.56
CA ASN A 192 0.52 -14.28 1.08
C ASN A 192 0.88 -13.45 -0.17
N ILE A 193 0.17 -12.35 -0.44
CA ILE A 193 0.42 -11.52 -1.63
C ILE A 193 1.44 -10.41 -1.36
N THR A 194 1.62 -10.01 -0.10
CA THR A 194 2.45 -8.87 0.25
C THR A 194 3.89 -9.27 0.55
N SER A 195 4.82 -8.43 0.10
CA SER A 195 6.24 -8.44 0.51
C SER A 195 6.39 -8.25 2.02
N ARG A 196 5.49 -7.46 2.63
CA ARG A 196 5.33 -7.41 4.08
C ARG A 196 4.67 -8.70 4.55
N LYS A 197 5.41 -9.51 5.31
CA LYS A 197 4.92 -10.81 5.82
C LYS A 197 3.65 -10.71 6.68
N TYR A 198 3.44 -9.55 7.32
CA TYR A 198 2.27 -9.28 8.17
C TYR A 198 1.76 -7.85 7.93
N PRO A 199 0.92 -7.61 6.91
CA PRO A 199 0.29 -6.31 6.72
C PRO A 199 -0.58 -5.96 7.92
N ARG A 200 -0.59 -4.69 8.33
CA ARG A 200 -1.40 -4.24 9.48
C ARG A 200 -2.88 -4.32 9.11
N ARG A 201 -3.74 -4.74 10.05
CA ARG A 201 -5.20 -4.76 9.83
C ARG A 201 -5.74 -3.41 9.39
N TYR A 202 -5.25 -2.32 9.99
CA TYR A 202 -5.61 -0.96 9.57
C TYR A 202 -5.32 -0.71 8.08
N ASP A 203 -4.16 -1.17 7.57
CA ASP A 203 -3.81 -1.01 6.15
C ASP A 203 -4.76 -1.78 5.26
N ILE A 204 -5.14 -3.00 5.66
CA ILE A 204 -6.10 -3.85 4.94
C ILE A 204 -7.48 -3.17 4.89
N ASP A 205 -7.99 -2.69 6.03
CA ASP A 205 -9.29 -2.05 6.12
C ASP A 205 -9.32 -0.73 5.31
N LYS A 206 -8.23 0.03 5.33
CA LYS A 206 -8.07 1.26 4.54
C LYS A 206 -7.98 0.96 3.04
N ALA A 207 -7.22 -0.07 2.67
CA ALA A 207 -7.11 -0.56 1.30
C ALA A 207 -8.47 -1.02 0.76
N GLN A 208 -9.25 -1.77 1.54
CA GLN A 208 -10.59 -2.22 1.15
C GLN A 208 -11.48 -1.03 0.76
N LYS A 209 -11.58 0.00 1.62
CA LYS A 209 -12.36 1.20 1.35
C LYS A 209 -11.86 1.93 0.10
N LEU A 210 -10.55 2.16 0.02
CA LEU A 210 -9.94 2.87 -1.11
C LEU A 210 -10.19 2.14 -2.44
N PHE A 211 -10.01 0.83 -2.47
CA PHE A 211 -10.13 0.07 -3.72
C PHE A 211 -11.60 -0.19 -4.11
N GLN A 212 -12.53 -0.20 -3.16
CA GLN A 212 -13.97 -0.11 -3.45
C GLN A 212 -14.34 1.22 -4.12
N GLU A 213 -13.84 2.35 -3.61
CA GLU A 213 -14.05 3.66 -4.22
C GLU A 213 -13.44 3.75 -5.64
N ILE A 214 -12.25 3.16 -5.84
CA ILE A 214 -11.59 3.08 -7.16
C ILE A 214 -12.42 2.24 -8.13
N GLY A 215 -12.98 1.10 -7.68
CA GLY A 215 -13.89 0.27 -8.46
C GLY A 215 -15.08 1.08 -8.96
N LYS A 216 -15.82 1.71 -8.03
CA LYS A 216 -16.99 2.53 -8.33
C LYS A 216 -16.69 3.70 -9.27
N LYS A 217 -15.61 4.45 -9.03
CA LYS A 217 -15.20 5.55 -9.91
C LYS A 217 -14.90 5.08 -11.33
N GLY A 218 -14.32 3.89 -11.47
CA GLY A 218 -14.07 3.33 -12.79
C GLY A 218 -15.35 2.87 -13.50
N GLU A 219 -16.33 2.29 -12.78
CA GLU A 219 -17.65 2.04 -13.33
C GLU A 219 -18.34 3.34 -13.79
N GLU A 220 -18.28 4.40 -12.99
CA GLU A 220 -18.82 5.73 -13.36
C GLU A 220 -18.18 6.27 -14.65
N LEU A 221 -16.87 6.10 -14.82
CA LEU A 221 -16.14 6.48 -16.03
C LEU A 221 -16.54 5.63 -17.24
N VAL A 222 -16.73 4.32 -17.06
CA VAL A 222 -17.24 3.44 -18.12
C VAL A 222 -18.66 3.83 -18.51
N ASN A 223 -19.51 4.19 -17.55
CA ASN A 223 -20.84 4.71 -17.83
C ASN A 223 -20.80 5.97 -18.70
N ILE A 224 -19.94 6.95 -18.38
CA ILE A 224 -19.75 8.15 -19.20
C ILE A 224 -19.28 7.79 -20.61
N TYR A 225 -18.34 6.86 -20.72
CA TYR A 225 -17.88 6.35 -22.02
C TYR A 225 -19.03 5.72 -22.82
N LEU A 226 -19.84 4.84 -22.21
CA LEU A 226 -20.95 4.18 -22.87
C LEU A 226 -22.08 5.14 -23.25
N GLU A 227 -22.35 6.19 -22.46
CA GLU A 227 -23.28 7.26 -22.86
C GLU A 227 -22.79 7.98 -24.12
N LYS A 228 -21.49 8.23 -24.23
CA LYS A 228 -20.88 8.81 -25.43
C LYS A 228 -20.99 7.87 -26.63
N GLU A 229 -20.72 6.58 -26.45
CA GLU A 229 -20.86 5.57 -27.51
C GLU A 229 -22.33 5.47 -27.99
N LYS A 230 -23.29 5.53 -27.07
CA LYS A 230 -24.73 5.56 -27.38
C LYS A 230 -25.11 6.83 -28.14
N TYR A 231 -24.68 8.00 -27.67
CA TYR A 231 -24.92 9.28 -28.35
C TYR A 231 -24.35 9.30 -29.78
N ASN A 232 -23.19 8.67 -29.98
CA ASN A 232 -22.53 8.53 -31.28
C ASN A 232 -23.06 7.38 -32.14
N ASN A 233 -24.16 6.73 -31.73
CA ASN A 233 -24.75 5.57 -32.38
C ASN A 233 -23.77 4.39 -32.60
N GLN A 234 -22.73 4.26 -31.77
CA GLN A 234 -21.83 3.10 -31.78
C GLN A 234 -22.46 1.89 -31.10
N ILE A 235 -23.35 2.13 -30.14
CA ILE A 235 -24.21 1.14 -29.50
C ILE A 235 -25.65 1.65 -29.47
N LYS A 236 -26.61 0.73 -29.38
CA LYS A 236 -28.04 1.07 -29.35
C LYS A 236 -28.47 1.56 -27.97
N ASN A 237 -28.09 0.82 -26.92
CA ASN A 237 -28.38 1.15 -25.54
C ASN A 237 -27.46 0.37 -24.59
N PHE A 238 -27.47 0.72 -23.31
CA PHE A 238 -26.86 -0.10 -22.27
C PHE A 238 -27.57 0.08 -20.92
N ASN A 239 -27.32 -0.83 -19.99
CA ASN A 239 -27.79 -0.81 -18.61
C ASN A 239 -26.62 -1.05 -17.65
N TRP A 240 -26.44 -0.17 -16.66
CA TRP A 240 -25.47 -0.36 -15.58
C TRP A 240 -26.16 -1.03 -14.39
N VAL A 241 -25.94 -2.33 -14.22
CA VAL A 241 -26.67 -3.16 -13.25
C VAL A 241 -26.26 -2.90 -11.80
N ASN A 242 -25.02 -2.42 -11.58
CA ASN A 242 -24.44 -2.15 -10.26
C ASN A 242 -24.56 -0.67 -9.80
N LYS A 243 -25.31 0.16 -10.53
CA LYS A 243 -25.38 1.62 -10.29
C LYS A 243 -25.69 2.02 -8.84
N ASN A 244 -26.65 1.33 -8.21
CA ASN A 244 -27.12 1.67 -6.86
C ASN A 244 -26.49 0.79 -5.79
N ASN A 245 -26.37 -0.52 -6.04
CA ASN A 245 -25.82 -1.53 -5.14
C ASN A 245 -25.22 -2.67 -5.97
N GLU A 246 -24.33 -3.48 -5.36
CA GLU A 246 -23.88 -4.74 -5.96
C GLU A 246 -25.10 -5.63 -6.26
N SER A 247 -25.33 -5.92 -7.54
CA SER A 247 -26.46 -6.73 -8.00
C SER A 247 -26.26 -8.23 -7.79
N GLY A 248 -25.01 -8.64 -7.52
CA GLY A 248 -24.59 -10.04 -7.50
C GLY A 248 -24.44 -10.67 -8.89
N PHE A 249 -24.66 -9.91 -9.97
CA PHE A 249 -24.36 -10.36 -11.32
C PHE A 249 -22.83 -10.44 -11.55
N PRO A 250 -22.37 -11.38 -12.38
CA PRO A 250 -20.95 -11.54 -12.69
C PRO A 250 -20.46 -10.52 -13.73
N PHE A 251 -21.13 -9.37 -13.87
CA PHE A 251 -20.85 -8.28 -14.80
C PHE A 251 -21.44 -6.97 -14.26
N ASP A 252 -20.94 -5.84 -14.76
CA ASP A 252 -21.38 -4.49 -14.37
C ASP A 252 -22.35 -3.86 -15.38
N PHE A 253 -22.19 -4.18 -16.67
CA PHE A 253 -22.96 -3.59 -17.76
C PHE A 253 -23.55 -4.65 -18.69
N GLU A 254 -24.78 -4.40 -19.12
CA GLU A 254 -25.42 -5.08 -20.24
C GLU A 254 -25.55 -4.08 -21.39
N ILE A 255 -24.89 -4.33 -22.52
CA ILE A 255 -24.83 -3.44 -23.67
C ILE A 255 -25.62 -4.08 -24.81
N THR A 256 -26.53 -3.32 -25.42
CA THR A 256 -27.23 -3.72 -26.64
C THR A 256 -26.55 -3.08 -27.84
N ASP A 257 -26.02 -3.89 -28.75
CA ASP A 257 -25.46 -3.39 -30.00
C ASP A 257 -26.54 -2.92 -30.98
N ASN A 258 -26.13 -2.33 -32.10
CA ASN A 258 -27.06 -1.85 -33.13
C ASN A 258 -27.85 -2.96 -33.83
N ASN A 259 -27.38 -4.21 -33.75
CA ASN A 259 -28.07 -5.39 -34.29
C ASN A 259 -29.05 -6.01 -33.27
N GLY A 260 -29.11 -5.49 -32.03
CA GLY A 260 -29.93 -6.02 -30.95
C GLY A 260 -29.27 -7.15 -30.16
N SER A 261 -28.00 -7.49 -30.42
CA SER A 261 -27.25 -8.48 -29.64
C SER A 261 -26.85 -7.92 -28.29
N ILE A 262 -26.88 -8.77 -27.28
CA ILE A 262 -26.43 -8.43 -25.92
C ILE A 262 -24.94 -8.74 -25.76
N ILE A 263 -24.21 -7.76 -25.25
CA ILE A 263 -22.81 -7.83 -24.87
C ILE A 263 -22.74 -7.56 -23.36
N TYR A 264 -22.14 -8.47 -22.60
CA TYR A 264 -21.91 -8.24 -21.16
C TYR A 264 -20.55 -7.57 -20.96
N SER A 265 -20.41 -6.79 -19.89
CA SER A 265 -19.14 -6.17 -19.61
C SER A 265 -18.88 -5.88 -18.14
N ASP A 266 -17.60 -5.88 -17.78
CA ASP A 266 -17.08 -5.57 -16.45
C ASP A 266 -16.06 -4.43 -16.50
N ALA A 267 -16.09 -3.55 -15.49
CA ALA A 267 -15.09 -2.52 -15.29
C ALA A 267 -14.02 -3.00 -14.30
N LYS A 268 -12.79 -3.20 -14.80
CA LYS A 268 -11.63 -3.51 -13.96
C LYS A 268 -10.79 -2.26 -13.77
N SER A 269 -10.85 -1.66 -12.59
CA SER A 269 -10.29 -0.33 -12.34
C SER A 269 -9.03 -0.37 -11.48
N THR A 270 -8.13 0.59 -11.67
CA THR A 270 -6.97 0.78 -10.78
C THR A 270 -6.43 2.21 -10.85
N SER A 271 -5.91 2.73 -9.75
CA SER A 271 -5.20 4.02 -9.77
C SER A 271 -3.80 3.92 -10.38
N TYR A 272 -3.31 2.71 -10.62
CA TYR A 272 -1.95 2.44 -11.11
C TYR A 272 -1.91 2.27 -12.63
N LYS A 273 -0.72 1.86 -13.12
CA LYS A 273 -0.48 1.60 -14.54
C LYS A 273 -1.32 0.42 -15.06
N PHE A 274 -1.45 0.37 -16.38
CA PHE A 274 -2.20 -0.66 -17.10
C PHE A 274 -1.80 -2.09 -16.71
N GLU A 275 -0.51 -2.34 -16.45
CA GLU A 275 0.04 -3.67 -16.16
C GLU A 275 -0.40 -4.26 -14.82
N GLN A 276 -0.99 -3.45 -13.93
CA GLN A 276 -1.52 -3.93 -12.65
C GLN A 276 -2.51 -5.08 -12.89
N LYS A 277 -2.33 -6.19 -12.16
CA LYS A 277 -3.13 -7.41 -12.37
C LYS A 277 -4.61 -7.15 -12.08
N MET A 278 -5.47 -7.80 -12.85
CA MET A 278 -6.92 -7.80 -12.65
C MET A 278 -7.31 -9.07 -11.89
N VAL A 279 -8.16 -8.95 -10.88
CA VAL A 279 -8.66 -10.10 -10.12
C VAL A 279 -10.02 -10.53 -10.65
N PHE A 280 -10.18 -11.82 -10.91
CA PHE A 280 -11.42 -12.45 -11.35
C PHE A 280 -11.81 -13.59 -10.41
N SER A 281 -13.07 -13.65 -10.05
CA SER A 281 -13.69 -14.81 -9.39
C SER A 281 -13.95 -15.95 -10.36
N SER A 282 -14.09 -17.15 -9.81
CA SER A 282 -14.50 -18.31 -10.57
C SER A 282 -15.93 -18.20 -11.10
N GLN A 283 -16.81 -17.41 -10.47
CA GLN A 283 -18.15 -17.13 -11.01
C GLN A 283 -18.08 -16.27 -12.28
N GLU A 284 -17.31 -15.17 -12.25
CA GLU A 284 -17.09 -14.31 -13.42
C GLU A 284 -16.52 -15.10 -14.60
N LEU A 285 -15.46 -15.89 -14.36
CA LEU A 285 -14.85 -16.68 -15.44
C LEU A 285 -15.83 -17.71 -16.00
N LYS A 286 -16.57 -18.45 -15.17
CA LYS A 286 -17.59 -19.39 -15.66
C LYS A 286 -18.66 -18.68 -16.50
N PHE A 287 -19.09 -17.49 -16.08
CA PHE A 287 -20.07 -16.72 -16.85
C PHE A 287 -19.51 -16.29 -18.21
N ILE A 288 -18.28 -15.79 -18.25
CA ILE A 288 -17.57 -15.44 -19.48
C ILE A 288 -17.45 -16.65 -20.41
N GLN A 289 -17.17 -17.84 -19.87
CA GLN A 289 -17.07 -19.08 -20.65
C GLN A 289 -18.40 -19.47 -21.33
N GLN A 290 -19.52 -19.15 -20.68
CA GLN A 290 -20.86 -19.44 -21.17
C GLN A 290 -21.37 -18.35 -22.12
N ASN A 291 -20.79 -17.15 -22.06
CA ASN A 291 -21.21 -15.96 -22.79
C ASN A 291 -19.99 -15.33 -23.46
N ASN A 292 -19.62 -15.84 -24.65
CA ASN A 292 -18.43 -15.40 -25.38
C ASN A 292 -18.48 -13.93 -25.84
N ASN A 293 -19.63 -13.26 -25.72
CA ASN A 293 -19.78 -11.85 -26.03
C ASN A 293 -19.58 -11.00 -24.76
N TYR A 294 -18.34 -10.97 -24.27
CA TYR A 294 -17.97 -10.35 -23.00
C TYR A 294 -16.81 -9.37 -23.14
N LEU A 295 -16.93 -8.18 -22.55
CA LEU A 295 -15.91 -7.12 -22.60
C LEU A 295 -15.34 -6.83 -21.22
N ILE A 296 -14.02 -6.60 -21.16
CA ILE A 296 -13.37 -6.00 -19.98
C ILE A 296 -12.99 -4.56 -20.30
N HIS A 297 -13.63 -3.60 -19.63
CA HIS A 297 -13.22 -2.20 -19.61
C HIS A 297 -12.14 -2.01 -18.55
N ARG A 298 -10.86 -2.01 -18.95
CA ARG A 298 -9.73 -1.77 -18.06
C ARG A 298 -9.51 -0.26 -17.93
N VAL A 299 -9.95 0.30 -16.80
CA VAL A 299 -9.71 1.71 -16.44
C VAL A 299 -8.47 1.78 -15.56
N PHE A 300 -7.52 2.64 -15.91
CA PHE A 300 -6.24 2.77 -15.20
C PHE A 300 -5.80 4.23 -15.09
N ASN A 301 -4.80 4.50 -14.24
CA ASN A 301 -4.33 5.85 -13.89
C ASN A 301 -5.43 6.78 -13.35
N LEU A 302 -6.42 6.24 -12.60
CA LEU A 302 -7.60 6.99 -12.15
C LEU A 302 -7.30 8.30 -11.39
N ASN A 303 -6.19 8.37 -10.63
CA ASN A 303 -5.85 9.54 -9.82
C ASN A 303 -4.99 10.58 -10.56
N GLU A 304 -4.62 10.33 -11.82
CA GLU A 304 -3.84 11.24 -12.64
C GLU A 304 -4.66 11.67 -13.87
N ARG A 305 -4.56 10.88 -14.95
CA ARG A 305 -5.30 11.04 -16.19
C ARG A 305 -5.92 9.69 -16.51
N PRO A 306 -7.20 9.47 -16.17
CA PRO A 306 -7.87 8.21 -16.41
C PRO A 306 -7.80 7.80 -17.88
N LYS A 307 -7.49 6.53 -18.09
CA LYS A 307 -7.37 5.92 -19.42
C LYS A 307 -8.15 4.62 -19.45
N LEU A 308 -8.65 4.27 -20.63
CA LEU A 308 -9.41 3.07 -20.89
C LEU A 308 -8.75 2.23 -21.99
N ARG A 309 -8.72 0.92 -21.77
CA ARG A 309 -8.56 -0.08 -22.84
C ARG A 309 -9.61 -1.16 -22.68
N ILE A 310 -10.07 -1.72 -23.79
CA ILE A 310 -11.14 -2.70 -23.85
C ILE A 310 -10.55 -4.02 -24.37
N CYS A 311 -10.72 -5.08 -23.59
CA CYS A 311 -10.44 -6.45 -24.02
C CYS A 311 -11.72 -7.10 -24.53
N ARG A 312 -11.64 -7.72 -25.71
CA ARG A 312 -12.78 -8.39 -26.37
C ARG A 312 -12.65 -9.90 -26.44
N ASN A 313 -11.56 -10.47 -25.90
CA ASN A 313 -11.23 -11.88 -26.06
C ASN A 313 -10.89 -12.57 -24.71
N ILE A 314 -11.50 -12.13 -23.61
CA ILE A 314 -11.27 -12.66 -22.26
C ILE A 314 -11.73 -14.12 -22.10
N GLU A 315 -12.67 -14.56 -22.93
CA GLU A 315 -13.13 -15.95 -23.02
C GLU A 315 -12.00 -16.93 -23.31
N THR A 316 -10.96 -16.52 -24.02
CA THR A 316 -9.77 -17.36 -24.28
C THR A 316 -9.09 -17.81 -22.98
N VAL A 317 -8.92 -16.89 -22.02
CA VAL A 317 -8.36 -17.19 -20.70
C VAL A 317 -9.35 -17.98 -19.86
N SER A 318 -10.64 -17.63 -19.96
CA SER A 318 -11.69 -18.33 -19.22
C SER A 318 -11.77 -19.82 -19.59
N HIS A 319 -11.73 -20.15 -20.89
CA HIS A 319 -11.78 -21.55 -21.34
C HIS A 319 -10.63 -22.40 -20.75
N ASP A 320 -9.41 -21.88 -20.77
CA ASP A 320 -8.24 -22.58 -20.23
C ASP A 320 -8.33 -22.75 -18.70
N PHE A 321 -8.66 -21.67 -17.98
CA PHE A 321 -8.77 -21.70 -16.52
C PHE A 321 -9.93 -22.58 -16.04
N VAL A 322 -11.13 -22.42 -16.58
CA VAL A 322 -12.33 -23.11 -16.11
C VAL A 322 -12.23 -24.63 -16.37
N LYS A 323 -11.60 -25.04 -17.48
CA LYS A 323 -11.32 -26.46 -17.74
C LYS A 323 -10.49 -27.09 -16.61
N ASN A 324 -9.38 -26.44 -16.23
CA ASN A 324 -8.51 -26.92 -15.15
C ASN A 324 -9.20 -26.89 -13.78
N LEU A 325 -9.97 -25.83 -13.51
CA LEU A 325 -10.74 -25.70 -12.27
C LEU A 325 -11.81 -26.80 -12.14
N ASN A 326 -12.48 -27.18 -13.22
CA ASN A 326 -13.48 -28.24 -13.22
C ASN A 326 -12.86 -29.60 -12.91
N ASN A 327 -11.70 -29.92 -13.51
CA ASN A 327 -10.96 -31.16 -13.20
C ASN A 327 -10.57 -31.23 -11.72
N PHE A 328 -10.03 -30.13 -11.17
CA PHE A 328 -9.72 -30.03 -9.75
C PHE A 328 -10.95 -30.23 -8.86
N ASN A 329 -12.06 -29.56 -9.18
CA ASN A 329 -13.32 -29.67 -8.45
C ASN A 329 -13.90 -31.09 -8.45
N GLN A 330 -13.79 -31.82 -9.56
CA GLN A 330 -14.23 -33.21 -9.63
C GLN A 330 -13.39 -34.12 -8.71
N ASN A 331 -12.07 -33.91 -8.68
CA ASN A 331 -11.16 -34.71 -7.86
C ASN A 331 -11.41 -34.49 -6.35
N ILE A 332 -11.57 -33.25 -5.90
CA ILE A 332 -11.81 -32.97 -4.48
C ILE A 332 -13.21 -33.43 -4.03
N LYS A 333 -14.22 -33.36 -4.91
CA LYS A 333 -15.58 -33.84 -4.60
C LYS A 333 -15.63 -35.35 -4.37
N ARG A 334 -14.82 -36.14 -5.09
CA ARG A 334 -14.69 -37.58 -4.85
C ARG A 334 -14.14 -37.88 -3.44
N GLY A 335 -13.36 -36.97 -2.87
CA GLY A 335 -12.88 -37.02 -1.50
C GLY A 335 -13.83 -36.43 -0.45
N GLY A 336 -15.07 -36.07 -0.82
CA GLY A 336 -16.03 -35.43 0.08
C GLY A 336 -15.74 -33.96 0.39
N LEU A 337 -14.83 -33.32 -0.36
CA LEU A 337 -14.44 -31.93 -0.15
C LEU A 337 -15.22 -30.99 -1.07
N THR A 338 -15.44 -29.75 -0.62
CA THR A 338 -16.11 -28.70 -1.38
C THR A 338 -15.21 -27.46 -1.49
N LEU A 339 -15.10 -26.90 -2.70
CA LEU A 339 -14.43 -25.63 -2.95
C LEU A 339 -15.43 -24.48 -2.84
N ASN A 340 -15.27 -23.63 -1.83
CA ASN A 340 -16.22 -22.55 -1.54
C ASN A 340 -16.05 -21.34 -2.47
N SER A 341 -14.81 -20.90 -2.73
CA SER A 341 -14.54 -19.80 -3.65
C SER A 341 -13.13 -19.90 -4.24
N THR A 342 -12.89 -19.23 -5.37
CA THR A 342 -11.56 -19.13 -5.97
C THR A 342 -11.47 -17.85 -6.76
N LYS A 343 -10.35 -17.15 -6.63
CA LYS A 343 -10.01 -15.96 -7.41
C LYS A 343 -8.65 -16.14 -8.08
N VAL A 344 -8.51 -15.60 -9.28
CA VAL A 344 -7.28 -15.60 -10.07
C VAL A 344 -6.90 -14.16 -10.43
N SER A 345 -5.61 -13.87 -10.42
CA SER A 345 -5.08 -12.56 -10.82
C SER A 345 -4.43 -12.70 -12.20
N ILE A 346 -4.93 -11.96 -13.19
CA ILE A 346 -4.48 -12.03 -14.58
C ILE A 346 -3.88 -10.67 -14.98
N PRO A 347 -2.61 -10.60 -15.40
CA PRO A 347 -2.04 -9.35 -15.91
C PRO A 347 -2.69 -8.99 -17.25
N PRO A 348 -3.03 -7.70 -17.51
CA PRO A 348 -3.57 -7.28 -18.81
C PRO A 348 -2.62 -7.53 -20.00
N THR A 349 -1.33 -7.70 -19.72
CA THR A 349 -0.29 -8.06 -20.70
C THR A 349 -0.17 -9.57 -20.96
N HIS A 350 -1.06 -10.40 -20.40
CA HIS A 350 -1.08 -11.84 -20.65
C HIS A 350 -1.18 -12.12 -22.16
N ASN A 351 -0.39 -13.06 -22.66
CA ASN A 351 -0.25 -13.35 -24.10
C ASN A 351 -1.56 -13.77 -24.80
N LEU A 352 -2.52 -14.33 -24.06
CA LEU A 352 -3.85 -14.66 -24.55
C LEU A 352 -4.81 -13.46 -24.64
N LEU A 353 -4.52 -12.35 -23.97
CA LEU A 353 -5.40 -11.18 -23.98
C LEU A 353 -5.02 -10.20 -25.09
N ARG A 354 -6.04 -9.53 -25.64
CA ARG A 354 -5.92 -8.51 -26.67
C ARG A 354 -6.75 -7.30 -26.26
N PHE A 355 -6.06 -6.28 -25.76
CA PHE A 355 -6.63 -4.98 -25.48
C PHE A 355 -6.49 -4.07 -26.70
N ASN A 356 -7.50 -3.25 -26.96
CA ASN A 356 -7.44 -2.22 -27.99
C ASN A 356 -6.47 -1.08 -27.63
N ASN A 357 -6.39 -0.10 -28.52
CA ASN A 357 -5.65 1.13 -28.28
C ASN A 357 -6.22 1.91 -27.11
N GLU A 358 -5.34 2.66 -26.47
CA GLU A 358 -5.67 3.51 -25.34
C GLU A 358 -6.66 4.63 -25.72
N ILE A 359 -7.67 4.81 -24.88
CA ILE A 359 -8.67 5.86 -24.95
C ILE A 359 -8.45 6.78 -23.73
N THR A 360 -8.38 8.09 -23.95
CA THR A 360 -8.41 9.07 -22.84
C THR A 360 -9.87 9.31 -22.47
N LEU A 361 -10.17 9.22 -21.18
CA LEU A 361 -11.53 9.37 -20.64
C LEU A 361 -11.82 10.81 -20.21
#